data_AF-A0A6P0JWB3-F1
#
_entry.id   AF-A0A6P0JWB3-F1
#
_cell.length_a   1.000
_cell.length_b   1.000
_cell.length_c   1.000
_cell.angle_alpha   90.00
_cell.angle_beta   90.00
_cell.angle_gamma   90.00
#
_symmetry.space_group_name_H-M   'P 1'
#
loop_
_entity.id
_entity.type
_entity.pdbx_description
1 polymer ?
#
loop_
_entity_poly.entity_id
_entity_poly.type
_entity_poly.pdbx_seq_one_letter_code
_entity_poly.pdbx_strand_id
1 'polypeptide(L)'
;MNPHPLIGDRIYLLNRYANFWQLSPEIDLPTIIPPPQNWKERLIKFKNSYTALPILQSAVLSGLFFGIVSRLLLFLLGLASEIISRTVYTPVWRFIWFYNASLFLDACILVAFSLSIIIWINGYFPDIRIYPSRKNPRLEDLLSNPKSVPPRSYGISLKGKLIGRKGLSNWSAQDLMLKTSTGTIKLHFFSKLGPLGNLFPRPPRPETFINQEVTITGWFRRGGIPWIDVDIIRTNKNQGTRSGYPVWVTILALLAAIWSAYLISQA
;
A
#
# COMPACT_ATOMS: atom_id res chain seq x y z
N MET A 1 15.09 18.67 11.69
CA MET A 1 15.66 18.90 10.34
C MET A 1 16.90 18.04 10.22
N ASN A 2 16.94 17.06 9.30
CA ASN A 2 18.17 16.31 9.04
C ASN A 2 19.11 17.23 8.23
N PRO A 3 20.29 17.64 8.75
CA PRO A 3 21.20 18.60 8.09
C PRO A 3 21.95 17.99 6.89
N HIS A 4 21.48 16.85 6.40
CA HIS A 4 22.26 15.90 5.66
C HIS A 4 21.43 15.37 4.48
N PRO A 5 21.89 15.58 3.23
CA PRO A 5 21.17 15.07 2.06
C PRO A 5 21.13 13.55 2.08
N LEU A 6 20.15 12.97 1.39
CA LEU A 6 19.95 11.52 1.29
C LEU A 6 21.23 10.83 0.78
N ILE A 7 21.49 9.60 1.24
CA ILE A 7 22.74 8.90 0.89
C ILE A 7 22.91 8.71 -0.62
N GLY A 8 21.80 8.51 -1.34
CA GLY A 8 21.80 8.42 -2.79
C GLY A 8 22.27 9.72 -3.47
N ASP A 9 21.85 10.88 -2.96
CA ASP A 9 22.28 12.18 -3.49
C ASP A 9 23.77 12.42 -3.22
N ARG A 10 24.27 11.98 -2.06
CA ARG A 10 25.69 12.08 -1.72
C ARG A 10 26.55 11.22 -2.63
N ILE A 11 26.18 9.95 -2.79
CA ILE A 11 26.88 9.01 -3.66
C ILE A 11 26.84 9.51 -5.11
N TYR A 12 25.70 10.04 -5.57
CA TYR A 12 25.58 10.66 -6.88
C TYR A 12 26.51 11.86 -7.06
N LEU A 13 26.56 12.78 -6.08
CA LEU A 13 27.45 13.94 -6.12
C LEU A 13 28.92 13.51 -6.16
N LEU A 14 29.31 12.53 -5.35
CA LEU A 14 30.66 11.97 -5.35
C LEU A 14 31.01 11.34 -6.70
N ASN A 15 30.11 10.54 -7.29
CA ASN A 15 30.32 9.96 -8.61
C ASN A 15 30.43 11.04 -9.70
N ARG A 16 29.61 12.10 -9.60
CA ARG A 16 29.66 13.23 -10.52
C ARG A 16 30.99 13.98 -10.42
N TYR A 17 31.51 14.18 -9.21
CA TYR A 17 32.83 14.76 -9.04
C TYR A 17 33.93 13.82 -9.56
N ALA A 18 33.91 12.53 -9.22
CA ALA A 18 34.88 11.58 -9.75
C ALA A 18 34.93 11.62 -11.28
N ASN A 19 33.76 11.62 -11.95
CA ASN A 19 33.65 11.75 -13.39
C ASN A 19 34.15 13.09 -13.92
N PHE A 20 33.85 14.21 -13.24
CA PHE A 20 34.34 15.54 -13.64
C PHE A 20 35.87 15.65 -13.54
N TRP A 21 36.46 15.07 -12.49
CA TRP A 21 37.90 15.06 -12.24
C TRP A 21 38.62 13.88 -12.91
N GLN A 22 37.92 13.06 -13.71
CA GLN A 22 38.45 11.86 -14.39
C GLN A 22 39.12 10.85 -13.44
N LEU A 23 38.67 10.79 -12.20
CA LEU A 23 39.11 9.82 -11.20
C LEU A 23 38.39 8.50 -11.44
N SER A 24 39.10 7.36 -11.36
CA SER A 24 38.49 6.03 -11.41
C SER A 24 37.66 5.79 -10.15
N PRO A 25 36.32 5.77 -10.22
CA PRO A 25 35.51 5.46 -9.04
C PRO A 25 35.62 3.96 -8.72
N GLU A 26 35.68 3.62 -7.43
CA GLU A 26 35.65 2.22 -6.98
C GLU A 26 34.32 1.53 -7.34
N ILE A 27 33.24 2.31 -7.44
CA ILE A 27 31.91 1.87 -7.84
C ILE A 27 31.47 2.71 -9.05
N ASP A 28 31.48 2.11 -10.23
CA ASP A 28 30.97 2.74 -11.45
C ASP A 28 29.43 2.72 -11.42
N LEU A 29 28.85 3.86 -11.03
CA LEU A 29 27.41 4.01 -10.98
C LEU A 29 26.90 4.54 -12.33
N PRO A 30 25.81 3.96 -12.87
CA PRO A 30 25.22 4.47 -14.11
C PRO A 30 24.84 5.93 -13.92
N THR A 31 25.11 6.77 -14.92
CA THR A 31 24.72 8.18 -14.91
C THR A 31 23.21 8.29 -14.77
N ILE A 32 22.75 8.62 -13.56
CA ILE A 32 21.32 8.79 -13.27
C ILE A 32 20.85 10.04 -14.02
N ILE A 33 19.90 9.86 -14.94
CA ILE A 33 19.26 10.97 -15.66
C ILE A 33 18.69 11.94 -14.61
N PRO A 34 19.05 13.24 -14.64
CA PRO A 34 18.55 14.19 -13.66
C PRO A 34 17.02 14.18 -13.62
N PRO A 35 16.40 14.47 -12.46
CA PRO A 35 14.94 14.50 -12.38
C PRO A 35 14.40 15.45 -13.45
N PRO A 36 13.33 15.06 -14.15
CA PRO A 36 12.83 15.79 -15.30
C PRO A 36 12.60 17.26 -14.93
N GLN A 37 13.26 18.16 -15.66
CA GLN A 37 13.10 19.60 -15.46
C GLN A 37 11.76 20.09 -16.04
N ASN A 38 11.24 19.37 -17.04
CA ASN A 38 9.97 19.66 -17.69
C ASN A 38 8.76 19.38 -16.77
N TRP A 39 7.87 20.37 -16.63
CA TRP A 39 6.63 20.25 -15.85
C TRP A 39 5.73 19.09 -16.30
N LYS A 40 5.63 18.85 -17.62
CA LYS A 40 4.85 17.75 -18.19
C LYS A 40 5.34 16.38 -17.70
N GLU A 41 6.65 16.16 -17.73
CA GLU A 41 7.26 14.92 -17.25
C GLU A 41 7.13 14.74 -15.73
N ARG A 42 7.21 15.85 -14.97
CA ARG A 42 6.91 15.83 -13.52
C ARG A 42 5.47 15.42 -13.24
N LEU A 43 4.50 15.96 -13.99
CA LEU A 43 3.08 15.57 -13.88
C LEU A 43 2.87 14.09 -14.22
N ILE A 44 3.53 13.57 -15.27
CA ILE A 44 3.45 12.15 -15.63
C ILE A 44 4.03 11.28 -14.52
N LYS A 45 5.19 11.66 -13.95
CA LYS A 45 5.79 10.93 -12.83
C LYS A 45 4.91 10.97 -11.58
N PHE A 46 4.29 12.11 -11.29
CA PHE A 46 3.36 12.27 -10.18
C PHE A 46 2.10 11.40 -10.39
N LYS A 47 1.51 11.43 -11.58
CA LYS A 47 0.40 10.55 -11.97
C LYS A 47 0.80 9.09 -11.79
N ASN A 48 2.01 8.68 -12.12
CA ASN A 48 2.42 7.28 -11.96
C ASN A 48 2.82 6.93 -10.51
N SER A 49 2.95 7.89 -9.61
CA SER A 49 3.48 7.65 -8.25
C SER A 49 2.55 6.83 -7.36
N TYR A 50 1.21 6.92 -7.55
CA TYR A 50 0.26 6.09 -6.80
C TYR A 50 0.43 4.59 -7.09
N THR A 51 0.98 4.24 -8.26
CA THR A 51 1.27 2.84 -8.65
C THR A 51 2.48 2.26 -7.93
N ALA A 52 3.23 3.07 -7.18
CA ALA A 52 4.37 2.63 -6.37
C ALA A 52 4.04 2.50 -4.88
N LEU A 53 2.82 2.85 -4.46
CA LEU A 53 2.41 2.81 -3.07
C LEU A 53 1.67 1.50 -2.72
N PRO A 54 1.73 1.05 -1.46
CA PRO A 54 0.89 -0.02 -0.93
C PRO A 54 -0.60 0.33 -1.04
N ILE A 55 -1.45 -0.68 -1.26
CA ILE A 55 -2.88 -0.53 -1.55
C ILE A 55 -3.63 0.42 -0.60
N LEU A 56 -3.40 0.34 0.71
CA LEU A 56 -4.10 1.17 1.69
C LEU A 56 -3.70 2.64 1.59
N GLN A 57 -2.39 2.92 1.45
CA GLN A 57 -1.88 4.28 1.31
C GLN A 57 -2.36 4.90 0.00
N SER A 58 -2.31 4.13 -1.09
CA SER A 58 -2.87 4.54 -2.38
C SER A 58 -4.35 4.87 -2.23
N ALA A 59 -5.14 3.99 -1.59
CA ALA A 59 -6.59 4.13 -1.50
C ALA A 59 -7.01 5.33 -0.65
N VAL A 60 -6.29 5.61 0.44
CA VAL A 60 -6.51 6.83 1.23
C VAL A 60 -6.23 8.07 0.40
N LEU A 61 -5.09 8.10 -0.31
CA LEU A 61 -4.71 9.27 -1.12
C LEU A 61 -5.68 9.50 -2.29
N SER A 62 -6.08 8.45 -3.01
CA SER A 62 -7.05 8.57 -4.10
C SER A 62 -8.44 8.89 -3.59
N GLY A 63 -8.88 8.23 -2.50
CA GLY A 63 -10.17 8.48 -1.87
C GLY A 63 -10.31 9.92 -1.40
N LEU A 64 -9.28 10.47 -0.76
CA LEU A 64 -9.24 11.88 -0.36
C LEU A 64 -9.25 12.80 -1.59
N PHE A 65 -8.41 12.54 -2.59
CA PHE A 65 -8.34 13.38 -3.78
C PHE A 65 -9.67 13.41 -4.54
N PHE A 66 -10.20 12.25 -4.93
CA PHE A 66 -11.46 12.16 -5.67
C PHE A 66 -12.66 12.57 -4.82
N GLY A 67 -12.64 12.29 -3.52
CA GLY A 67 -13.69 12.68 -2.58
C GLY A 67 -13.75 14.19 -2.36
N ILE A 68 -12.61 14.87 -2.21
CA ILE A 68 -12.56 16.34 -2.10
C ILE A 68 -13.00 16.98 -3.41
N VAL A 69 -12.54 16.47 -4.55
CA VAL A 69 -12.94 16.99 -5.87
C VAL A 69 -14.44 16.82 -6.09
N SER A 70 -15.02 15.64 -5.81
CA SER A 70 -16.46 15.43 -5.95
C SER A 70 -17.26 16.30 -4.97
N ARG A 71 -16.80 16.44 -3.73
CA ARG A 71 -17.38 17.34 -2.74
C ARG A 71 -17.41 18.79 -3.23
N LEU A 72 -16.28 19.31 -3.72
CA LEU A 72 -16.19 20.68 -4.22
C LEU A 72 -17.09 20.90 -5.43
N LEU A 73 -17.14 19.95 -6.36
CA LEU A 73 -18.02 20.03 -7.53
C LEU A 73 -19.50 20.07 -7.13
N LEU A 74 -19.94 19.17 -6.24
CA LEU A 74 -21.32 19.13 -5.76
C LEU A 74 -21.70 20.40 -4.98
N PHE A 75 -20.78 20.90 -4.16
CA PHE A 75 -20.95 22.15 -3.43
C PHE A 75 -21.12 23.35 -4.39
N LEU A 76 -20.25 23.46 -5.41
CA LEU A 76 -20.34 24.52 -6.43
C LEU A 76 -21.62 24.42 -7.27
N LEU A 77 -22.08 23.21 -7.59
CA LEU A 77 -23.36 22.99 -8.27
C LEU A 77 -24.55 23.47 -7.42
N GLY A 78 -24.53 23.18 -6.12
CA GLY A 78 -25.54 23.70 -5.18
C GLY A 78 -25.55 25.23 -5.14
N LEU A 79 -24.37 25.85 -5.02
CA LEU A 79 -24.22 27.31 -5.00
C LEU A 79 -24.69 27.96 -6.31
N ALA A 80 -24.31 27.40 -7.46
CA ALA A 80 -24.76 27.88 -8.77
C ALA A 80 -26.29 27.80 -8.92
N SER A 81 -26.89 26.69 -8.46
CA SER A 81 -28.35 26.52 -8.46
C SER A 81 -29.06 27.57 -7.61
N GLU A 82 -28.49 27.94 -6.45
CA GLU A 82 -29.04 28.98 -5.59
C GLU A 82 -29.02 30.35 -6.27
N ILE A 83 -27.87 30.73 -6.87
CA ILE A 83 -27.72 31.99 -7.59
C ILE A 83 -28.72 32.10 -8.75
N ILE A 84 -28.87 31.03 -9.53
CA ILE A 84 -29.78 30.99 -10.69
C ILE A 84 -31.24 31.10 -10.23
N SER A 85 -31.62 30.34 -9.19
CA SER A 85 -32.98 30.38 -8.63
C SER A 85 -33.35 31.79 -8.15
N ARG A 86 -32.40 32.51 -7.52
CA ARG A 86 -32.59 33.90 -7.08
C ARG A 86 -32.71 34.90 -8.24
N THR A 87 -32.07 34.63 -9.37
CA THR A 87 -32.00 35.55 -10.51
C THR A 87 -33.15 35.38 -11.50
N VAL A 88 -33.60 34.14 -11.73
CA VAL A 88 -34.55 33.80 -12.80
C VAL A 88 -35.99 33.61 -12.28
N TYR A 89 -36.21 33.67 -10.95
CA TYR A 89 -37.51 33.35 -10.30
C TYR A 89 -38.08 31.97 -10.68
N THR A 90 -37.31 31.13 -11.38
CA THR A 90 -37.65 29.75 -11.68
C THR A 90 -37.09 28.87 -10.57
N PRO A 91 -37.94 28.10 -9.89
CA PRO A 91 -37.49 27.30 -8.78
C PRO A 91 -36.67 26.08 -9.22
N VAL A 92 -35.35 26.19 -9.16
CA VAL A 92 -34.46 25.03 -9.25
C VAL A 92 -34.34 24.38 -7.86
N TRP A 93 -35.49 24.09 -7.22
CA TRP A 93 -35.58 23.61 -5.82
C TRP A 93 -34.77 22.32 -5.56
N ARG A 94 -34.44 21.55 -6.60
CA ARG A 94 -33.87 20.20 -6.45
C ARG A 94 -32.39 20.15 -6.07
N PHE A 95 -31.59 21.21 -6.32
CA PHE A 95 -30.14 21.16 -6.07
C PHE A 95 -29.67 22.00 -4.88
N ILE A 96 -30.55 22.81 -4.27
CA ILE A 96 -30.22 23.65 -3.11
C ILE A 96 -29.77 22.79 -1.92
N TRP A 97 -30.31 21.57 -1.78
CA TRP A 97 -29.93 20.66 -0.70
C TRP A 97 -28.47 20.19 -0.76
N PHE A 98 -27.83 20.12 -1.95
CA PHE A 98 -26.41 19.73 -2.07
C PHE A 98 -25.46 20.70 -1.36
N TYR A 99 -25.85 21.97 -1.23
CA TYR A 99 -25.07 22.98 -0.52
C TYR A 99 -25.12 22.77 1.01
N ASN A 100 -26.27 22.34 1.54
CA ASN A 100 -26.51 22.26 2.99
C ASN A 100 -26.23 20.87 3.59
N ALA A 101 -26.15 19.84 2.74
CA ALA A 101 -25.95 18.45 3.16
C ALA A 101 -24.46 18.11 3.42
N SER A 102 -23.90 18.62 4.52
CA SER A 102 -22.49 18.35 4.88
C SER A 102 -22.19 16.85 5.05
N LEU A 103 -23.13 16.10 5.64
CA LEU A 103 -23.05 14.64 5.83
C LEU A 103 -22.98 13.88 4.50
N PHE A 104 -23.72 14.33 3.48
CA PHE A 104 -23.67 13.76 2.14
C PHE A 104 -22.31 14.00 1.48
N LEU A 105 -21.75 15.20 1.67
CA LEU A 105 -20.42 15.56 1.14
C LEU A 105 -19.29 14.77 1.83
N ASP A 106 -19.40 14.50 3.13
CA ASP A 106 -18.45 13.62 3.85
C ASP A 106 -18.56 12.17 3.38
N ALA A 107 -19.79 11.70 3.10
CA ALA A 107 -20.02 10.36 2.55
C ALA A 107 -19.32 10.16 1.18
N CYS A 108 -19.22 11.20 0.35
CA CYS A 108 -18.52 11.14 -0.93
C CYS A 108 -17.05 10.72 -0.79
N ILE A 109 -16.36 11.16 0.28
CA ILE A 109 -14.97 10.79 0.55
C ILE A 109 -14.86 9.29 0.89
N LEU A 110 -15.78 8.78 1.72
CA LEU A 110 -15.80 7.37 2.11
C LEU A 110 -16.18 6.46 0.95
N VAL A 111 -17.11 6.87 0.09
CA VAL A 111 -17.45 6.15 -1.15
C VAL A 111 -16.21 6.08 -2.07
N ALA A 112 -15.52 7.20 -2.28
CA ALA A 112 -14.32 7.24 -3.11
C ALA A 112 -13.19 6.35 -2.56
N PHE A 113 -13.02 6.31 -1.24
CA PHE A 113 -12.08 5.41 -0.56
C PHE A 113 -12.45 3.93 -0.76
N SER A 114 -13.71 3.56 -0.51
CA SER A 114 -14.20 2.18 -0.68
C SER A 114 -14.04 1.71 -2.13
N LEU A 115 -14.45 2.52 -3.09
CA LEU A 115 -14.35 2.21 -4.52
C LEU A 115 -12.89 2.06 -4.96
N SER A 116 -11.98 2.90 -4.45
CA SER A 116 -10.54 2.78 -4.74
C SER A 116 -9.97 1.43 -4.32
N ILE A 117 -10.35 0.93 -3.14
CA ILE A 117 -9.92 -0.39 -2.68
C ILE A 117 -10.45 -1.48 -3.61
N ILE A 118 -11.75 -1.46 -3.93
CA ILE A 118 -12.40 -2.49 -4.75
C ILE A 118 -11.77 -2.56 -6.15
N ILE A 119 -11.46 -1.42 -6.76
CA ILE A 119 -10.84 -1.37 -8.09
C ILE A 119 -9.43 -1.95 -8.07
N TRP A 120 -8.66 -1.71 -7.00
CA TRP A 120 -7.24 -2.06 -6.97
C TRP A 120 -6.91 -3.41 -6.33
N ILE A 121 -7.83 -3.99 -5.55
CA ILE A 121 -7.54 -5.21 -4.81
C ILE A 121 -7.13 -6.38 -5.70
N ASN A 122 -7.82 -6.57 -6.83
CA ASN A 122 -7.51 -7.65 -7.77
C ASN A 122 -6.16 -7.43 -8.48
N GLY A 123 -5.80 -6.17 -8.75
CA GLY A 123 -4.48 -5.85 -9.32
C GLY A 123 -3.35 -6.03 -8.31
N TYR A 124 -3.59 -5.69 -7.04
CA TYR A 124 -2.60 -5.83 -5.98
C TYR A 124 -2.45 -7.30 -5.53
N PHE A 125 -3.53 -8.07 -5.47
CA PHE A 125 -3.56 -9.51 -5.16
C PHE A 125 -4.14 -10.30 -6.35
N PRO A 126 -3.33 -10.56 -7.40
CA PRO A 126 -3.83 -11.17 -8.64
C PRO A 126 -4.33 -12.61 -8.45
N ASP A 127 -3.71 -13.35 -7.54
CA ASP A 127 -4.01 -14.78 -7.34
C ASP A 127 -4.69 -15.03 -5.99
N ILE A 128 -5.84 -15.70 -6.00
CA ILE A 128 -6.51 -16.14 -4.75
C ILE A 128 -5.69 -17.23 -4.04
N ARG A 129 -4.92 -18.00 -4.82
CA ARG A 129 -3.96 -18.99 -4.34
C ARG A 129 -2.63 -18.75 -5.04
N ILE A 130 -1.58 -18.53 -4.26
CA ILE A 130 -0.26 -18.25 -4.81
C ILE A 130 0.33 -19.54 -5.40
N TYR A 131 0.62 -19.51 -6.69
CA TYR A 131 1.53 -20.45 -7.33
C TYR A 131 2.92 -19.79 -7.39
N PRO A 132 3.87 -20.17 -6.52
CA PRO A 132 5.14 -19.48 -6.43
C PRO A 132 5.92 -19.63 -7.74
N SER A 133 6.11 -18.54 -8.45
CA SER A 133 6.88 -18.50 -9.70
C SER A 133 8.37 -18.79 -9.45
N ARG A 134 8.86 -18.49 -8.24
CA ARG A 134 10.24 -18.79 -7.79
C ARG A 134 10.23 -19.54 -6.47
N LYS A 135 10.94 -20.66 -6.43
CA LYS A 135 11.14 -21.48 -5.22
C LYS A 135 12.55 -21.28 -4.69
N ASN A 136 12.66 -20.85 -3.44
CA ASN A 136 13.90 -20.54 -2.73
C ASN A 136 14.90 -19.64 -3.51
N PRO A 137 14.46 -18.51 -4.09
CA PRO A 137 15.41 -17.57 -4.71
C PRO A 137 16.38 -16.98 -3.68
N ARG A 138 17.58 -16.59 -4.11
CA ARG A 138 18.48 -15.80 -3.27
C ARG A 138 17.88 -14.41 -3.05
N LEU A 139 18.06 -13.85 -1.86
CA LEU A 139 17.47 -12.55 -1.52
C LEU A 139 18.05 -11.42 -2.40
N GLU A 140 19.33 -11.52 -2.73
CA GLU A 140 20.04 -10.61 -3.66
C GLU A 140 19.34 -10.54 -5.03
N ASP A 141 18.96 -11.69 -5.59
CA ASP A 141 18.27 -11.76 -6.88
C ASP A 141 16.90 -11.07 -6.84
N LEU A 142 16.21 -11.14 -5.70
CA LEU A 142 14.91 -10.45 -5.52
C LEU A 142 15.08 -8.93 -5.45
N LEU A 143 16.18 -8.47 -4.84
CA LEU A 143 16.47 -7.05 -4.64
C LEU A 143 17.11 -6.38 -5.86
N SER A 144 17.73 -7.19 -6.73
CA SER A 144 18.45 -6.74 -7.92
C SER A 144 17.59 -5.95 -8.91
N ASN A 145 16.29 -6.22 -9.00
CA ASN A 145 15.43 -5.60 -10.01
C ASN A 145 15.03 -4.16 -9.65
N PRO A 146 15.60 -3.13 -10.30
CA PRO A 146 15.37 -1.72 -9.95
C PRO A 146 13.95 -1.25 -10.27
N LYS A 147 13.22 -1.93 -11.16
CA LYS A 147 11.88 -1.53 -11.63
C LYS A 147 10.73 -2.13 -10.83
N SER A 148 11.01 -2.98 -9.84
CA SER A 148 9.94 -3.57 -9.04
C SER A 148 9.40 -2.58 -8.02
N VAL A 149 8.06 -2.56 -7.92
CA VAL A 149 7.26 -1.68 -7.06
C VAL A 149 6.23 -2.54 -6.31
N PRO A 150 5.67 -2.09 -5.17
CA PRO A 150 4.79 -2.92 -4.36
C PRO A 150 3.60 -3.50 -5.13
N PRO A 151 2.80 -2.75 -5.91
CA PRO A 151 1.69 -3.36 -6.67
C PRO A 151 2.11 -4.39 -7.72
N ARG A 152 3.34 -4.30 -8.26
CA ARG A 152 3.91 -5.29 -9.18
C ARG A 152 4.67 -6.36 -8.41
N SER A 153 3.92 -7.21 -7.72
CA SER A 153 4.47 -8.36 -7.01
C SER A 153 4.48 -9.62 -7.86
N TYR A 154 5.21 -10.62 -7.37
CA TYR A 154 5.18 -11.98 -7.88
C TYR A 154 5.22 -12.95 -6.70
N GLY A 155 4.64 -14.13 -6.89
CA GLY A 155 4.59 -15.18 -5.89
C GLY A 155 5.97 -15.80 -5.67
N ILE A 156 6.41 -15.87 -4.41
CA ILE A 156 7.65 -16.52 -4.01
C ILE A 156 7.40 -17.53 -2.90
N SER A 157 8.25 -18.55 -2.85
CA SER A 157 8.35 -19.46 -1.70
C SER A 157 9.77 -19.43 -1.15
N LEU A 158 9.94 -19.16 0.14
CA LEU A 158 11.24 -19.08 0.81
C LEU A 158 11.25 -19.96 2.06
N LYS A 159 12.30 -20.76 2.21
CA LYS A 159 12.60 -21.51 3.43
C LYS A 159 13.62 -20.75 4.29
N GLY A 160 13.37 -20.68 5.59
CA GLY A 160 14.28 -20.05 6.54
C GLY A 160 13.81 -20.19 7.99
N LYS A 161 14.56 -19.59 8.91
CA LYS A 161 14.19 -19.53 10.33
C LYS A 161 13.31 -18.30 10.57
N LEU A 162 12.12 -18.50 11.14
CA LEU A 162 11.27 -17.38 11.52
C LEU A 162 11.85 -16.71 12.77
N ILE A 163 12.06 -15.41 12.71
CA ILE A 163 12.49 -14.60 13.85
C ILE A 163 11.49 -13.47 14.08
N GLY A 164 11.36 -13.03 15.32
CA GLY A 164 10.43 -11.99 15.69
C GLY A 164 10.21 -11.92 17.19
N ARG A 165 9.47 -10.90 17.62
CA ARG A 165 9.08 -10.74 19.03
C ARG A 165 7.87 -11.62 19.35
N LYS A 166 7.69 -11.95 20.63
CA LYS A 166 6.60 -12.80 21.14
C LYS A 166 5.65 -12.02 22.04
N GLY A 167 4.40 -12.48 22.15
CA GLY A 167 3.41 -11.91 23.05
C GLY A 167 2.94 -10.52 22.61
N LEU A 168 2.55 -9.69 23.57
CA LEU A 168 2.00 -8.35 23.32
C LEU A 168 2.91 -7.45 22.46
N SER A 169 4.22 -7.65 22.57
CA SER A 169 5.22 -6.90 21.79
C SER A 169 5.18 -7.17 20.28
N ASN A 170 4.50 -8.23 19.83
CA ASN A 170 4.27 -8.54 18.42
C ASN A 170 2.78 -8.79 18.13
N TRP A 171 1.90 -8.22 18.95
CA TRP A 171 0.48 -8.55 18.89
C TRP A 171 -0.16 -8.29 17.53
N SER A 172 0.33 -7.32 16.75
CA SER A 172 -0.15 -7.07 15.37
C SER A 172 0.62 -7.84 14.28
N ALA A 173 1.48 -8.80 14.66
CA ALA A 173 2.36 -9.58 13.79
C ALA A 173 3.24 -8.71 12.86
N GLN A 174 3.59 -7.49 13.29
CA GLN A 174 4.34 -6.50 12.52
C GLN A 174 5.86 -6.67 12.61
N ASP A 175 6.32 -7.41 13.62
CA ASP A 175 7.74 -7.64 13.95
C ASP A 175 8.12 -9.10 13.65
N LEU A 176 7.76 -9.55 12.44
CA LEU A 176 8.13 -10.86 11.90
C LEU A 176 9.15 -10.69 10.79
N MET A 177 10.21 -11.50 10.83
CA MET A 177 11.22 -11.55 9.78
C MET A 177 11.61 -13.00 9.49
N LEU A 178 12.01 -13.27 8.25
CA LEU A 178 12.56 -14.57 7.85
C LEU A 178 14.07 -14.45 7.71
N LYS A 179 14.83 -15.22 8.50
CA LYS A 179 16.27 -15.38 8.33
C LYS A 179 16.53 -16.54 7.38
N THR A 180 16.98 -16.20 6.18
CA THR A 180 17.41 -17.15 5.14
C THR A 180 18.94 -17.29 5.17
N SER A 181 19.49 -18.17 4.31
CA SER A 181 20.95 -18.30 4.15
C SER A 181 21.61 -17.05 3.56
N THR A 182 20.88 -16.25 2.77
CA THR A 182 21.40 -15.07 2.05
C THR A 182 21.11 -13.75 2.76
N GLY A 183 20.31 -13.77 3.83
CA GLY A 183 19.96 -12.55 4.54
C GLY A 183 18.62 -12.64 5.25
N THR A 184 18.16 -11.50 5.74
CA THR A 184 16.92 -11.39 6.52
C THR A 184 15.93 -10.48 5.79
N ILE A 185 14.67 -10.90 5.70
CA ILE A 185 13.59 -10.11 5.07
C ILE A 185 12.41 -9.94 6.01
N LYS A 186 11.79 -8.74 6.01
CA LYS A 186 10.59 -8.45 6.79
C LYS A 186 9.37 -9.18 6.22
N LEU A 187 8.53 -9.66 7.11
CA LEU A 187 7.28 -10.33 6.80
C LEU A 187 6.12 -9.46 7.22
N HIS A 188 5.11 -9.42 6.37
CA HIS A 188 3.87 -8.73 6.64
C HIS A 188 2.75 -9.77 6.71
N PHE A 189 2.23 -9.98 7.91
CA PHE A 189 1.18 -10.95 8.17
C PHE A 189 -0.04 -10.24 8.77
N PHE A 190 -1.20 -10.45 8.16
CA PHE A 190 -2.48 -10.06 8.71
C PHE A 190 -3.40 -11.25 8.82
N SER A 191 -4.14 -11.33 9.93
CA SER A 191 -5.27 -12.25 10.02
C SER A 191 -6.41 -11.80 9.08
N LYS A 192 -7.43 -12.65 8.89
CA LYS A 192 -8.64 -12.26 8.13
C LYS A 192 -9.38 -11.07 8.73
N LEU A 193 -9.27 -10.87 10.04
CA LEU A 193 -9.84 -9.72 10.77
C LEU A 193 -8.76 -8.67 11.06
N GLY A 194 -7.66 -8.66 10.29
CA GLY A 194 -6.57 -7.72 10.45
C GLY A 194 -5.93 -7.78 11.85
N PRO A 195 -5.60 -6.62 12.46
CA PRO A 195 -5.13 -6.53 13.85
C PRO A 195 -6.15 -7.06 14.87
N LEU A 196 -7.45 -6.87 14.61
CA LEU A 196 -8.52 -7.25 15.55
C LEU A 196 -8.64 -8.78 15.71
N GLY A 197 -8.20 -9.55 14.71
CA GLY A 197 -8.20 -11.01 14.81
C GLY A 197 -7.33 -11.56 15.93
N ASN A 198 -6.40 -10.77 16.46
CA ASN A 198 -5.53 -11.16 17.58
C ASN A 198 -6.22 -11.02 18.95
N LEU A 199 -7.42 -10.43 19.01
CA LEU A 199 -8.31 -10.46 20.18
C LEU A 199 -8.91 -11.86 20.40
N PHE A 200 -9.04 -12.65 19.35
CA PHE A 200 -9.64 -13.98 19.44
C PHE A 200 -8.56 -15.08 19.56
N PRO A 201 -8.73 -16.05 20.48
CA PRO A 201 -7.86 -17.22 20.55
C PRO A 201 -8.15 -18.12 19.34
N ARG A 202 -7.29 -18.08 18.32
CA ARG A 202 -7.43 -18.84 17.07
C ARG A 202 -6.13 -19.57 16.68
N PRO A 203 -6.22 -20.67 15.92
CA PRO A 203 -5.16 -21.67 15.72
C PRO A 203 -4.02 -21.18 14.81
N PRO A 204 -2.91 -21.94 14.79
CA PRO A 204 -1.62 -21.50 15.31
C PRO A 204 -1.19 -20.12 14.79
N ARG A 205 -0.81 -19.24 15.72
CA ARG A 205 -0.35 -17.89 15.40
C ARG A 205 1.06 -17.93 14.80
N PRO A 206 1.46 -16.98 13.96
CA PRO A 206 2.84 -16.88 13.51
C PRO A 206 3.86 -16.90 14.64
N GLU A 207 3.49 -16.35 15.81
CA GLU A 207 4.32 -16.32 17.02
C GLU A 207 4.74 -17.71 17.54
N THR A 208 3.90 -18.74 17.35
CA THR A 208 4.22 -20.11 17.80
C THR A 208 5.35 -20.73 16.98
N PHE A 209 5.58 -20.20 15.77
CA PHE A 209 6.61 -20.67 14.86
C PHE A 209 7.92 -19.88 14.99
N ILE A 210 8.00 -18.89 15.88
CA ILE A 210 9.23 -18.13 16.11
C ILE A 210 10.35 -19.07 16.58
N ASN A 211 11.52 -18.90 16.00
CA ASN A 211 12.72 -19.74 16.10
C ASN A 211 12.63 -21.12 15.45
N GLN A 212 11.58 -21.42 14.69
CA GLN A 212 11.46 -22.66 13.92
C GLN A 212 11.82 -22.44 12.44
N GLU A 213 12.23 -23.53 11.78
CA GLU A 213 12.31 -23.53 10.32
C GLU A 213 10.91 -23.57 9.71
N VAL A 214 10.66 -22.60 8.84
CA VAL A 214 9.39 -22.45 8.13
C VAL A 214 9.63 -22.23 6.64
N THR A 215 8.65 -22.65 5.86
CA THR A 215 8.49 -22.29 4.46
C THR A 215 7.38 -21.26 4.36
N ILE A 216 7.73 -20.07 3.87
CA ILE A 216 6.82 -18.96 3.67
C ILE A 216 6.47 -18.87 2.20
N THR A 217 5.17 -18.76 1.91
CA THR A 217 4.66 -18.46 0.56
C THR A 217 3.92 -17.14 0.62
N GLY A 218 4.23 -16.24 -0.31
CA GLY A 218 3.70 -14.88 -0.28
C GLY A 218 4.07 -14.08 -1.53
N TRP A 219 3.63 -12.83 -1.56
CA TRP A 219 3.98 -11.87 -2.60
C TRP A 219 5.18 -11.05 -2.15
N PHE A 220 6.25 -11.09 -2.95
CA PHE A 220 7.38 -10.19 -2.72
C PHE A 220 7.01 -8.77 -3.12
N ARG A 221 7.25 -7.81 -2.23
CA ARG A 221 6.96 -6.38 -2.43
C ARG A 221 8.23 -5.58 -2.22
N ARG A 222 8.61 -4.78 -3.22
CA ARG A 222 9.75 -3.88 -3.13
C ARG A 222 9.27 -2.45 -2.90
N GLY A 223 9.35 -1.98 -1.65
CA GLY A 223 9.25 -0.57 -1.29
C GLY A 223 10.58 -0.04 -0.76
N GLY A 224 10.55 1.06 0.02
CA GLY A 224 11.77 1.59 0.67
C GLY A 224 12.44 0.58 1.61
N ILE A 225 11.63 -0.25 2.27
CA ILE A 225 12.06 -1.48 2.94
C ILE A 225 11.39 -2.62 2.18
N PRO A 226 12.07 -3.66 1.69
CA PRO A 226 11.43 -4.80 1.04
C PRO A 226 10.72 -5.69 2.06
N TRP A 227 9.54 -6.20 1.72
CA TRP A 227 8.82 -7.15 2.57
C TRP A 227 8.11 -8.21 1.74
N ILE A 228 7.62 -9.24 2.43
CA ILE A 228 6.77 -10.28 1.84
C ILE A 228 5.39 -10.15 2.47
N ASP A 229 4.38 -9.89 1.65
CA ASP A 229 2.99 -10.07 2.06
C ASP A 229 2.74 -11.59 2.12
N VAL A 230 2.72 -12.14 3.34
CA VAL A 230 2.61 -13.57 3.57
C VAL A 230 1.20 -14.04 3.22
N ASP A 231 1.04 -15.15 2.49
CA ASP A 231 -0.22 -15.89 2.38
C ASP A 231 -0.21 -17.10 3.30
N ILE A 232 0.87 -17.88 3.29
CA ILE A 232 0.98 -19.12 4.06
C ILE A 232 2.34 -19.22 4.74
N ILE A 233 2.33 -19.60 6.02
CA ILE A 233 3.51 -20.06 6.77
C ILE A 233 3.31 -21.54 7.05
N ARG A 234 4.25 -22.40 6.65
CA ARG A 234 4.24 -23.84 6.93
C ARG A 234 5.52 -24.26 7.64
N THR A 235 5.39 -25.09 8.65
CA THR A 235 6.52 -25.79 9.29
C THR A 235 6.81 -27.09 8.55
N ASN A 236 7.99 -27.68 8.81
CA ASN A 236 8.35 -29.01 8.29
C ASN A 236 7.39 -30.12 8.77
N LYS A 237 6.60 -29.88 9.84
CA LYS A 237 5.61 -30.82 10.40
C LYS A 237 4.20 -30.66 9.79
N ASN A 238 4.07 -30.00 8.64
CA ASN A 238 2.79 -29.64 8.00
C ASN A 238 1.82 -28.78 8.83
N GLN A 239 2.21 -28.33 10.02
CA GLN A 239 1.48 -27.30 10.75
C GLN A 239 1.72 -25.95 10.09
N GLY A 240 0.67 -25.17 9.88
CA GLY A 240 0.81 -23.88 9.23
C GLY A 240 -0.33 -22.93 9.56
N THR A 241 -0.11 -21.67 9.25
CA THR A 241 -1.09 -20.60 9.40
C THR A 241 -1.24 -19.84 8.09
N ARG A 242 -2.47 -19.38 7.82
CA ARG A 242 -2.79 -18.64 6.61
C ARG A 242 -3.13 -17.20 6.97
N SER A 243 -2.60 -16.27 6.20
CA SER A 243 -2.98 -14.87 6.30
C SER A 243 -4.36 -14.63 5.68
N GLY A 244 -4.91 -13.46 5.95
CA GLY A 244 -6.18 -13.01 5.39
C GLY A 244 -6.13 -11.55 4.99
N TYR A 245 -4.97 -11.05 4.56
CA TYR A 245 -4.82 -9.63 4.26
C TYR A 245 -5.80 -9.13 3.17
N PRO A 246 -6.02 -9.83 2.04
CA PRO A 246 -7.03 -9.41 1.07
C PRO A 246 -8.43 -9.35 1.68
N VAL A 247 -8.78 -10.34 2.51
CA VAL A 247 -10.08 -10.39 3.21
C VAL A 247 -10.23 -9.20 4.16
N TRP A 248 -9.19 -8.86 4.91
CA TRP A 248 -9.21 -7.70 5.80
C TRP A 248 -9.45 -6.40 5.04
N VAL A 249 -8.74 -6.21 3.91
CA VAL A 249 -8.90 -5.02 3.07
C VAL A 249 -10.30 -4.96 2.44
N THR A 250 -10.89 -6.09 2.03
CA THR A 250 -12.30 -6.12 1.58
C THR A 250 -13.29 -5.76 2.69
N ILE A 251 -13.06 -6.23 3.92
CA ILE A 251 -13.91 -5.88 5.07
C ILE A 251 -13.85 -4.38 5.32
N LEU A 252 -12.67 -3.77 5.27
CA LEU A 252 -12.52 -2.31 5.41
C LEU A 252 -13.28 -1.54 4.33
N ALA A 253 -13.23 -2.00 3.07
CA ALA A 253 -13.98 -1.36 1.98
C ALA A 253 -15.50 -1.48 2.19
N LEU A 254 -15.99 -2.64 2.64
CA LEU A 254 -17.41 -2.84 2.94
C LEU A 254 -17.89 -1.99 4.12
N LEU A 255 -17.11 -1.92 5.20
CA LEU A 255 -17.43 -1.08 6.35
C LEU A 255 -17.49 0.40 5.95
N ALA A 256 -16.54 0.86 5.12
CA ALA A 256 -16.57 2.23 4.60
C ALA A 256 -17.80 2.50 3.72
N ALA A 257 -18.21 1.53 2.88
CA ALA A 257 -19.40 1.64 2.06
C ALA A 257 -20.69 1.70 2.91
N ILE A 258 -20.83 0.80 3.89
CA ILE A 258 -21.97 0.79 4.81
C ILE A 258 -22.06 2.10 5.59
N TRP A 259 -20.93 2.58 6.12
CA TRP A 259 -20.88 3.85 6.84
C TRP A 259 -21.26 5.02 5.93
N SER A 260 -20.79 5.03 4.68
CA SER A 260 -21.18 6.06 3.72
C SER A 260 -22.68 6.03 3.40
N ALA A 261 -23.27 4.85 3.24
CA ALA A 261 -24.71 4.71 3.01
C ALA A 261 -25.52 5.20 4.22
N TYR A 262 -25.06 4.92 5.43
CA TYR A 262 -25.66 5.42 6.66
C TYR A 262 -25.62 6.95 6.76
N LEU A 263 -24.48 7.58 6.42
CA LEU A 263 -24.37 9.04 6.37
C LEU A 263 -25.30 9.65 5.32
N ILE A 264 -25.43 9.03 4.14
CA ILE A 264 -26.35 9.48 3.09
C ILE A 264 -27.80 9.37 3.56
N SER A 265 -28.16 8.32 4.30
CA SER A 265 -29.54 8.16 4.81
C SER A 265 -29.95 9.18 5.88
N GLN A 266 -28.98 9.85 6.51
CA GLN A 266 -29.22 10.87 7.55
C GLN A 266 -29.16 12.31 7.02
N ALA A 267 -28.64 12.51 5.82
CA ALA A 267 -28.55 13.82 5.18
C ALA A 267 -29.94 14.23 4.65
#